data_AF-A0A9X1HU14-F1
#
_entry.id   AF-A0A9X1HU14-F1
#
_cell.length_a   1.000
_cell.length_b   1.000
_cell.length_c   1.000
_cell.angle_alpha   90.00
_cell.angle_beta   90.00
_cell.angle_gamma   90.00
#
_symmetry.space_group_name_H-M   'P 1'
#
loop_
_entity.id
_entity.type
_entity.pdbx_description
1 polymer ?
#
loop_
_entity_poly.entity_id
_entity_poly.type
_entity_poly.pdbx_seq_one_letter_code
_entity_poly.pdbx_strand_id
1 'polypeptide(L)'
;MDTSWWIKWDDTVLILDPWLIGSEVDGFSWFNEQWHATPPVPIGEIGNYDAIIVSQSYSDHCHGNTLKAMEKVPVCTTPSARKRVEKETAGNRIEVLQELGTDEWLEIGDVELAYLDPGRKLDPIYNGIVIRKGKKVVVYFPHGFTLNPKQLRQLRDYEVELLITSFSLFKLPAFLGGAVNPGKENAIRLVNELGARKVVHTHDENKHARGLVKKIARVVYPDPEDLRSILKERFEYLQYETLEL
;
A
#
# COMPACT_ATOMS: atom_id res chain seq x y z
N MET A 1 0.70 6.11 -7.06
CA MET A 1 1.83 6.91 -7.57
C MET A 1 2.84 7.12 -6.46
N ASP A 2 2.40 7.54 -5.27
CA ASP A 2 3.08 7.13 -4.05
C ASP A 2 2.53 5.76 -3.57
N THR A 3 1.30 5.69 -3.06
CA THR A 3 0.64 4.43 -2.60
C THR A 3 -0.56 4.03 -3.44
N SER A 4 -1.07 4.92 -4.29
CA SER A 4 -2.29 4.64 -5.05
C SER A 4 -2.05 3.76 -6.27
N TRP A 5 -2.83 2.68 -6.40
CA TRP A 5 -2.74 1.73 -7.52
C TRP A 5 -4.11 1.49 -8.17
N TRP A 6 -4.15 1.45 -9.49
CA TRP A 6 -5.25 0.89 -10.27
C TRP A 6 -4.82 -0.49 -10.75
N ILE A 7 -5.49 -1.53 -10.28
CA ILE A 7 -5.14 -2.93 -10.55
C ILE A 7 -6.32 -3.60 -11.24
N LYS A 8 -6.09 -4.06 -12.47
CA LYS A 8 -7.04 -4.88 -13.21
C LYS A 8 -6.57 -6.33 -13.23
N TRP A 9 -7.44 -7.25 -12.83
CA TRP A 9 -7.22 -8.68 -12.95
C TRP A 9 -8.44 -9.31 -13.64
N ASP A 10 -8.26 -9.64 -14.93
CA ASP A 10 -9.33 -9.97 -15.86
C ASP A 10 -10.42 -8.89 -15.86
N ASP A 11 -11.66 -9.20 -15.46
CA ASP A 11 -12.76 -8.24 -15.52
C ASP A 11 -12.89 -7.39 -14.24
N THR A 12 -12.15 -7.71 -13.18
CA THR A 12 -12.21 -6.95 -11.92
C THR A 12 -11.14 -5.88 -11.84
N VAL A 13 -11.55 -4.69 -11.43
CA VAL A 13 -10.70 -3.52 -11.29
C VAL A 13 -10.77 -2.96 -9.88
N LEU A 14 -9.62 -2.79 -9.25
CA LEU A 14 -9.46 -2.33 -7.87
C LEU A 14 -8.67 -1.02 -7.82
N ILE A 15 -9.06 -0.10 -6.94
CA ILE A 15 -8.24 1.04 -6.56
C ILE A 15 -7.71 0.86 -5.14
N LEU A 16 -6.39 0.80 -4.97
CA LEU A 16 -5.76 0.72 -3.65
C LEU A 16 -5.31 2.10 -3.19
N ASP A 17 -5.53 2.41 -1.89
CA ASP A 17 -5.04 3.60 -1.16
C ASP A 17 -5.05 4.90 -1.99
N PRO A 18 -6.22 5.39 -2.43
CA PRO A 18 -6.28 6.52 -3.34
C PRO A 18 -5.98 7.86 -2.65
N TRP A 19 -4.87 8.49 -3.04
CA TRP A 19 -4.53 9.88 -2.77
C TRP A 19 -4.27 10.57 -4.12
N LEU A 20 -5.26 11.34 -4.58
CA LEU A 20 -5.35 11.80 -5.97
C LEU A 20 -5.56 13.31 -6.09
N ILE A 21 -5.83 13.99 -4.97
CA ILE A 21 -6.03 15.43 -4.91
C ILE A 21 -5.51 15.97 -3.58
N GLY A 22 -5.08 17.24 -3.57
CA GLY A 22 -4.71 17.96 -2.35
C GLY A 22 -3.49 17.43 -1.60
N SER A 23 -3.20 18.04 -0.44
CA SER A 23 -2.18 17.58 0.50
C SER A 23 -2.75 16.62 1.55
N GLU A 24 -1.89 15.77 2.09
CA GLU A 24 -2.18 14.96 3.28
C GLU A 24 -1.71 15.69 4.53
N VAL A 25 -2.43 15.50 5.64
CA VAL A 25 -2.08 16.08 6.94
C VAL A 25 -2.28 15.05 8.04
N ASP A 26 -1.17 14.54 8.56
CA ASP A 26 -1.17 13.69 9.75
C ASP A 26 -1.04 14.52 11.04
N GLY A 27 -2.14 14.58 11.78
CA GLY A 27 -2.25 15.37 13.02
C GLY A 27 -2.52 16.85 12.73
N PHE A 28 -1.52 17.70 12.96
CA PHE A 28 -1.62 19.13 12.67
C PHE A 28 -0.69 19.50 11.50
N SER A 29 -1.09 20.43 10.63
CA SER A 29 -0.30 20.84 9.46
C SER A 29 1.07 21.45 9.80
N TRP A 30 1.23 22.05 10.99
CA TRP A 30 2.53 22.50 11.48
C TRP A 30 3.43 21.34 11.93
N PHE A 31 2.84 20.17 12.23
CA PHE A 31 3.54 18.96 12.65
C PHE A 31 3.96 18.13 11.44
N ASN A 32 3.02 17.77 10.56
CA ASN A 32 3.29 17.05 9.31
C ASN A 32 2.27 17.41 8.23
N GLU A 33 2.73 17.83 7.07
CA GLU A 33 1.93 17.93 5.85
C GLU A 33 2.80 17.64 4.64
N GLN A 34 2.29 16.79 3.75
CA GLN A 34 2.97 16.37 2.53
C GLN A 34 2.05 16.51 1.32
N TRP A 35 2.66 16.66 0.14
CA TRP A 35 1.96 16.62 -1.14
C TRP A 35 2.86 16.02 -2.19
N HIS A 36 2.25 15.39 -3.20
CA HIS A 36 2.98 14.74 -4.27
C HIS A 36 3.92 15.75 -4.96
N ALA A 37 5.14 15.29 -5.22
CA ALA A 37 6.10 16.03 -6.03
C ALA A 37 5.71 16.00 -7.51
N THR A 38 5.02 14.92 -7.92
CA THR A 38 4.43 14.82 -9.24
C THR A 38 2.90 14.73 -9.14
N PRO A 39 2.12 15.38 -10.01
CA PRO A 39 0.67 15.26 -9.95
C PRO A 39 0.19 13.81 -10.15
N PRO A 40 -0.76 13.31 -9.33
CA PRO A 40 -1.42 12.03 -9.57
C PRO A 40 -2.37 12.12 -10.78
N VAL A 41 -2.82 10.96 -11.26
CA VAL A 41 -3.86 10.88 -12.30
C VAL A 41 -5.14 11.57 -11.80
N PRO A 42 -5.76 12.48 -12.58
CA PRO A 42 -7.01 13.11 -12.19
C PRO A 42 -8.13 12.09 -11.97
N ILE A 43 -8.98 12.30 -10.97
CA ILE A 43 -10.07 11.37 -10.62
C ILE A 43 -10.95 11.02 -11.85
N GLY A 44 -11.25 12.00 -12.69
CA GLY A 44 -12.07 11.80 -13.90
C GLY A 44 -11.40 10.98 -15.02
N GLU A 45 -10.12 10.67 -14.89
CA GLU A 45 -9.32 9.92 -15.89
C GLU A 45 -8.95 8.51 -15.44
N ILE A 46 -9.31 8.10 -14.22
CA ILE A 46 -8.97 6.79 -13.64
C ILE A 46 -9.69 5.64 -14.35
N GLY A 47 -10.80 5.93 -15.03
CA GLY A 47 -11.69 4.92 -15.57
C GLY A 47 -12.53 4.24 -14.48
N ASN A 48 -13.21 3.16 -14.86
CA ASN A 48 -14.09 2.41 -13.95
C ASN A 48 -13.27 1.56 -12.97
N TYR A 49 -13.84 1.30 -11.81
CA TYR A 49 -13.32 0.38 -10.79
C TYR A 49 -14.47 -0.21 -9.97
N ASP A 50 -14.32 -1.44 -9.51
CA ASP A 50 -15.36 -2.20 -8.81
C ASP A 50 -15.31 -1.99 -7.29
N ALA A 51 -14.13 -1.72 -6.73
CA ALA A 51 -13.95 -1.47 -5.30
C ALA A 51 -12.75 -0.57 -5.01
N ILE A 52 -12.82 0.11 -3.86
CA ILE A 52 -11.70 0.86 -3.27
C ILE A 52 -11.17 0.04 -2.09
N ILE A 53 -9.86 -0.13 -2.01
CA ILE A 53 -9.17 -0.85 -0.94
C ILE A 53 -8.38 0.18 -0.13
N VAL A 54 -8.60 0.21 1.18
CA VAL A 54 -7.85 1.05 2.12
C VAL A 54 -7.08 0.16 3.07
N SER A 55 -5.75 0.18 2.97
CA SER A 55 -4.86 -0.68 3.74
C SER A 55 -4.55 -0.12 5.14
N GLN A 56 -4.40 1.21 5.26
CA GLN A 56 -4.03 1.89 6.51
C GLN A 56 -4.98 3.03 6.89
N SER A 57 -4.91 3.44 8.16
CA SER A 57 -5.63 4.60 8.70
C SER A 57 -4.90 5.93 8.51
N TYR A 58 -3.73 5.97 7.87
CA TYR A 58 -2.94 7.21 7.67
C TYR A 58 -3.47 8.03 6.50
N SER A 59 -3.22 9.35 6.48
CA SER A 59 -3.92 10.25 5.55
C SER A 59 -3.45 10.20 4.11
N ASP A 60 -2.24 9.72 3.89
CA ASP A 60 -1.64 9.32 2.63
C ASP A 60 -2.12 7.96 2.10
N HIS A 61 -2.97 7.24 2.84
CA HIS A 61 -3.63 5.99 2.40
C HIS A 61 -5.16 6.12 2.39
N CYS A 62 -5.73 6.58 3.51
CA CYS A 62 -7.15 6.85 3.71
C CYS A 62 -7.42 8.35 3.53
N HIS A 63 -7.20 8.84 2.31
CA HIS A 63 -7.27 10.26 2.01
C HIS A 63 -8.72 10.74 1.84
N GLY A 64 -9.23 11.46 2.85
CA GLY A 64 -10.65 11.79 2.94
C GLY A 64 -11.18 12.66 1.81
N ASN A 65 -10.39 13.62 1.29
CA ASN A 65 -10.85 14.45 0.17
C ASN A 65 -10.95 13.62 -1.11
N THR A 66 -9.99 12.72 -1.36
CA THR A 66 -10.05 11.81 -2.51
C THR A 66 -11.26 10.90 -2.40
N LEU A 67 -11.41 10.22 -1.26
CA LEU A 67 -12.46 9.24 -1.03
C LEU A 67 -13.87 9.83 -1.18
N LYS A 68 -14.07 11.09 -0.78
CA LYS A 68 -15.36 11.81 -0.95
C LYS A 68 -15.64 12.24 -2.40
N ALA A 69 -14.60 12.43 -3.19
CA ALA A 69 -14.70 12.88 -4.58
C ALA A 69 -14.82 11.72 -5.58
N MET A 70 -14.50 10.49 -5.16
CA MET A 70 -14.60 9.27 -5.96
C MET A 70 -16.03 8.71 -6.01
N GLU A 71 -16.29 7.85 -7.01
CA GLU A 71 -17.57 7.15 -7.15
C GLU A 71 -17.90 6.23 -5.97
N LYS A 72 -19.20 6.04 -5.73
CA LYS A 72 -19.71 5.21 -4.64
C LYS A 72 -19.70 3.72 -5.01
N VAL A 73 -18.56 3.09 -4.76
CA VAL A 73 -18.36 1.63 -4.84
C VAL A 73 -18.14 1.05 -3.43
N PRO A 74 -18.15 -0.28 -3.25
CA PRO A 74 -17.69 -0.90 -2.02
C PRO A 74 -16.29 -0.42 -1.62
N VAL A 75 -16.12 -0.11 -0.33
CA VAL A 75 -14.83 0.23 0.26
C VAL A 75 -14.39 -0.90 1.17
N CYS A 76 -13.40 -1.65 0.73
CA CYS A 76 -12.77 -2.75 1.46
C CYS A 76 -11.66 -2.20 2.35
N THR A 77 -11.66 -2.54 3.63
CA THR A 77 -10.70 -1.97 4.60
C THR A 77 -10.17 -3.00 5.57
N THR A 78 -8.97 -2.75 6.08
CA THR A 78 -8.43 -3.50 7.21
C THR A 78 -9.15 -3.11 8.51
N PRO A 79 -9.15 -3.98 9.54
CA PRO A 79 -9.78 -3.66 10.83
C PRO A 79 -9.24 -2.38 11.47
N SER A 80 -7.93 -2.10 11.37
CA SER A 80 -7.33 -0.89 11.96
C SER A 80 -7.71 0.41 11.24
N ALA A 81 -8.04 0.33 9.94
CA ALA A 81 -8.45 1.49 9.13
C ALA A 81 -9.97 1.76 9.16
N ARG A 82 -10.77 0.77 9.57
CA ARG A 82 -12.25 0.81 9.54
C ARG A 82 -12.86 2.12 10.05
N LYS A 83 -12.49 2.54 11.26
CA LYS A 83 -13.08 3.73 11.90
C LYS A 83 -12.86 5.01 11.08
N ARG A 84 -11.69 5.13 10.43
CA ARG A 84 -11.39 6.28 9.59
C ARG A 84 -12.14 6.19 8.27
N VAL A 85 -12.19 5.02 7.65
CA VAL A 85 -12.98 4.78 6.44
C VAL A 85 -14.45 5.15 6.68
N GLU A 86 -15.07 4.65 7.75
CA GLU A 86 -16.47 4.98 8.12
C GLU A 86 -16.72 6.50 8.22
N LYS A 87 -15.74 7.26 8.71
CA LYS A 87 -15.82 8.72 8.80
C LYS A 87 -15.67 9.40 7.44
N GLU A 88 -14.75 8.93 6.60
CA GLU A 88 -14.37 9.61 5.36
C GLU A 88 -15.21 9.20 4.15
N THR A 89 -15.82 8.01 4.14
CA THR A 89 -16.62 7.47 3.01
C THR A 89 -18.11 7.36 3.36
N ALA A 90 -18.68 8.40 3.99
CA ALA A 90 -20.06 8.36 4.45
C ALA A 90 -21.04 8.01 3.31
N GLY A 91 -21.72 6.87 3.44
CA GLY A 91 -22.69 6.37 2.47
C GLY A 91 -22.16 5.33 1.47
N ASN A 92 -20.89 4.93 1.55
CA ASN A 92 -20.39 3.74 0.86
C ASN A 92 -20.74 2.46 1.65
N ARG A 93 -20.89 1.34 0.94
CA ARG A 93 -20.87 0.00 1.56
C ARG A 93 -19.43 -0.28 2.01
N ILE A 94 -19.24 -0.56 3.29
CA ILE A 94 -17.91 -0.83 3.86
C ILE A 94 -17.80 -2.32 4.16
N GLU A 95 -16.74 -2.94 3.64
CA GLU A 95 -16.41 -4.35 3.85
C GLU A 95 -15.09 -4.45 4.61
N VAL A 96 -15.06 -5.27 5.67
CA VAL A 96 -13.85 -5.47 6.47
C VAL A 96 -13.17 -6.76 6.05
N LEU A 97 -11.90 -6.66 5.66
CA LEU A 97 -11.11 -7.80 5.23
C LEU A 97 -10.86 -8.78 6.38
N GLN A 98 -10.83 -10.07 6.04
CA GLN A 98 -10.42 -11.14 6.95
C GLN A 98 -8.89 -11.33 6.92
N GLU A 99 -8.33 -11.80 8.02
CA GLU A 99 -6.87 -12.02 8.14
C GLU A 99 -6.46 -13.24 7.30
N LEU A 100 -5.33 -13.17 6.60
CA LEU A 100 -4.84 -14.27 5.80
C LEU A 100 -4.75 -15.59 6.60
N GLY A 101 -5.38 -16.62 6.03
CA GLY A 101 -5.44 -17.97 6.55
C GLY A 101 -6.45 -18.19 7.66
N THR A 102 -7.44 -17.30 7.77
CA THR A 102 -8.82 -17.76 7.91
C THR A 102 -9.25 -18.49 6.64
N ASP A 103 -10.25 -19.36 6.72
CA ASP A 103 -10.88 -20.00 5.55
C ASP A 103 -11.82 -19.02 4.79
N GLU A 104 -11.84 -17.76 5.20
CA GLU A 104 -12.72 -16.71 4.69
C GLU A 104 -11.93 -15.66 3.92
N TRP A 105 -12.36 -15.38 2.69
CA TRP A 105 -11.84 -14.31 1.86
C TRP A 105 -12.99 -13.39 1.47
N LEU A 106 -12.70 -12.10 1.29
CA LEU A 106 -13.70 -11.18 0.73
C LEU A 106 -13.65 -11.26 -0.79
N GLU A 107 -14.74 -11.69 -1.42
CA GLU A 107 -14.87 -11.75 -2.88
C GLU A 107 -15.28 -10.40 -3.45
N ILE A 108 -14.57 -9.95 -4.47
CA ILE A 108 -14.92 -8.80 -5.32
C ILE A 108 -14.74 -9.26 -6.77
N GLY A 109 -15.84 -9.41 -7.51
CA GLY A 109 -15.78 -9.93 -8.87
C GLY A 109 -15.08 -11.29 -8.92
N ASP A 110 -13.98 -11.37 -9.66
CA ASP A 110 -13.20 -12.60 -9.86
C ASP A 110 -11.96 -12.70 -8.96
N VAL A 111 -11.80 -11.79 -7.99
CA VAL A 111 -10.66 -11.79 -7.06
C VAL A 111 -11.11 -11.84 -5.62
N GLU A 112 -10.19 -12.27 -4.78
CA GLU A 112 -10.40 -12.50 -3.37
C GLU A 112 -9.40 -11.68 -2.55
N LEU A 113 -9.86 -11.03 -1.49
CA LEU A 113 -9.08 -10.11 -0.68
C LEU A 113 -8.92 -10.60 0.75
N ALA A 114 -7.70 -10.48 1.28
CA ALA A 114 -7.37 -10.68 2.68
C ALA A 114 -6.33 -9.64 3.14
N TYR A 115 -6.18 -9.48 4.45
CA TYR A 115 -5.13 -8.63 5.04
C TYR A 115 -4.12 -9.44 5.85
N LEU A 116 -2.94 -8.86 6.09
CA LEU A 116 -1.91 -9.40 6.96
C LEU A 116 -1.65 -8.44 8.13
N ASP A 117 -1.85 -8.92 9.35
CA ASP A 117 -1.54 -8.17 10.58
C ASP A 117 -0.01 -8.17 10.84
N PRO A 118 0.65 -7.01 10.99
CA PRO A 118 2.07 -6.95 11.36
C PRO A 118 2.36 -7.44 12.80
N GLY A 119 1.34 -7.80 13.58
CA GLY A 119 1.45 -8.27 14.96
C GLY A 119 1.75 -7.16 15.97
N ARG A 120 1.45 -5.90 15.62
CA ARG A 120 1.68 -4.74 16.48
C ARG A 120 0.37 -4.34 17.19
N LYS A 121 0.46 -4.12 18.50
CA LYS A 121 -0.69 -3.72 19.33
C LYS A 121 -0.87 -2.20 19.47
N LEU A 122 0.19 -1.44 19.18
CA LEU A 122 0.22 0.01 19.31
C LEU A 122 0.74 0.60 18.01
N ASP A 123 0.25 1.79 17.70
CA ASP A 123 0.68 2.53 16.53
C ASP A 123 2.20 2.80 16.52
N PRO A 124 2.81 2.83 15.33
CA PRO A 124 2.14 2.70 14.03
C PRO A 124 1.93 1.23 13.60
N ILE A 125 0.77 0.94 13.00
CA ILE A 125 0.37 -0.37 12.45
C ILE A 125 0.35 -0.29 10.92
N TYR A 126 1.15 -1.11 10.26
CA TYR A 126 1.21 -1.19 8.80
C TYR A 126 0.75 -2.58 8.32
N ASN A 127 -0.53 -2.70 7.94
CA ASN A 127 -1.06 -3.95 7.41
C ASN A 127 -0.54 -4.24 5.99
N GLY A 128 -0.52 -5.52 5.63
CA GLY A 128 -0.42 -5.93 4.24
C GLY A 128 -1.78 -6.25 3.64
N ILE A 129 -1.88 -6.19 2.31
CA ILE A 129 -3.04 -6.65 1.54
C ILE A 129 -2.59 -7.79 0.62
N VAL A 130 -3.44 -8.81 0.49
CA VAL A 130 -3.27 -9.92 -0.43
C VAL A 130 -4.48 -9.96 -1.35
N ILE A 131 -4.24 -9.90 -2.66
CA ILE A 131 -5.25 -10.05 -3.70
C ILE A 131 -4.98 -11.39 -4.37
N ARG A 132 -5.95 -12.30 -4.35
CA ARG A 132 -5.83 -13.67 -4.85
C ARG A 132 -6.72 -13.90 -6.06
N LYS A 133 -6.21 -14.68 -7.01
CA LYS A 133 -7.01 -15.37 -8.02
C LYS A 133 -6.50 -16.80 -8.21
N GLY A 134 -7.26 -17.78 -7.73
CA GLY A 134 -6.84 -19.18 -7.73
C GLY A 134 -5.55 -19.39 -6.94
N LYS A 135 -4.47 -19.83 -7.61
CA LYS A 135 -3.16 -20.05 -6.99
C LYS A 135 -2.22 -18.84 -7.03
N LYS A 136 -2.59 -17.77 -7.71
CA LYS A 136 -1.76 -16.59 -7.88
C LYS A 136 -2.16 -15.48 -6.92
N VAL A 137 -1.20 -14.71 -6.45
CA VAL A 137 -1.43 -13.56 -5.58
C VAL A 137 -0.61 -12.33 -5.96
N VAL A 138 -1.22 -11.16 -5.75
CA VAL A 138 -0.53 -9.87 -5.63
C VAL A 138 -0.45 -9.53 -4.14
N VAL A 139 0.73 -9.14 -3.67
CA VAL A 139 0.99 -8.79 -2.27
C VAL A 139 1.40 -7.33 -2.18
N TYR A 140 0.71 -6.56 -1.35
CA TYR A 140 0.93 -5.12 -1.18
C TYR A 140 1.37 -4.79 0.25
N PHE A 141 2.58 -4.23 0.36
CA PHE A 141 3.23 -3.84 1.61
C PHE A 141 3.82 -2.42 1.48
N PRO A 142 2.99 -1.37 1.56
CA PRO A 142 3.45 -0.01 1.24
C PRO A 142 4.51 0.53 2.17
N HIS A 143 4.57 0.06 3.42
CA HIS A 143 5.62 0.42 4.38
C HIS A 143 6.63 -0.70 4.61
N GLY A 144 6.76 -1.63 3.65
CA GLY A 144 7.48 -2.89 3.87
C GLY A 144 6.76 -3.81 4.87
N PHE A 145 7.37 -4.94 5.20
CA PHE A 145 6.79 -5.92 6.10
C PHE A 145 7.85 -6.86 6.69
N THR A 146 7.55 -7.47 7.84
CA THR A 146 8.36 -8.59 8.38
C THR A 146 7.44 -9.77 8.61
N LEU A 147 7.52 -10.76 7.72
CA LEU A 147 6.69 -11.96 7.78
C LEU A 147 7.09 -12.81 8.98
N ASN A 148 6.11 -13.15 9.82
CA ASN A 148 6.33 -14.18 10.82
C ASN A 148 6.28 -15.58 10.16
N PRO A 149 6.75 -16.65 10.84
CA PRO A 149 6.78 -17.99 10.26
C PRO A 149 5.41 -18.54 9.83
N LYS A 150 4.31 -18.12 10.47
CA LYS A 150 2.94 -18.53 10.09
C LYS A 150 2.55 -17.88 8.77
N GLN A 151 2.71 -16.57 8.66
CA GLN A 151 2.41 -15.78 7.45
C GLN A 151 3.24 -16.23 6.25
N LEU A 152 4.54 -16.47 6.47
CA LEU A 152 5.41 -16.99 5.42
C LEU A 152 4.93 -18.36 4.91
N ARG A 153 4.50 -19.27 5.81
CA ARG A 153 3.91 -20.55 5.39
C ARG A 153 2.62 -20.36 4.58
N GLN A 154 1.73 -19.50 5.05
CA GLN A 154 0.46 -19.22 4.37
C GLN A 154 0.66 -18.64 2.97
N LEU A 155 1.62 -17.73 2.79
CA LEU A 155 1.91 -17.14 1.48
C LEU A 155 2.64 -18.09 0.53
N ARG A 156 3.38 -19.08 1.05
CA ARG A 156 4.05 -20.11 0.23
C ARG A 156 3.09 -21.09 -0.45
N ASP A 157 1.83 -21.11 -0.05
CA ASP A 157 0.79 -21.92 -0.71
C ASP A 157 0.32 -21.32 -2.05
N TYR A 158 0.84 -20.13 -2.39
CA TYR A 158 0.52 -19.33 -3.56
C TYR A 158 1.76 -18.95 -4.40
N GLU A 159 1.52 -18.66 -5.66
CA GLU A 159 2.48 -18.06 -6.59
C GLU A 159 2.38 -16.53 -6.47
N VAL A 160 3.40 -15.89 -5.89
CA VAL A 160 3.44 -14.43 -5.77
C VAL A 160 3.83 -13.81 -7.10
N GLU A 161 2.82 -13.43 -7.88
CA GLU A 161 2.99 -12.83 -9.21
C GLU A 161 3.63 -11.45 -9.11
N LEU A 162 3.15 -10.65 -8.15
CA LEU A 162 3.62 -9.28 -7.95
C LEU A 162 3.73 -8.97 -6.46
N LEU A 163 4.89 -8.46 -6.07
CA LEU A 163 5.09 -7.77 -4.81
C LEU A 163 5.12 -6.26 -5.04
N ILE A 164 4.26 -5.51 -4.37
CA ILE A 164 4.24 -4.05 -4.40
C ILE A 164 4.73 -3.58 -3.02
N THR A 165 5.93 -3.00 -2.93
CA THR A 165 6.52 -2.65 -1.62
C THR A 165 7.48 -1.45 -1.68
N SER A 166 7.76 -0.85 -0.52
CA SER A 166 8.68 0.28 -0.40
C SER A 166 10.13 -0.16 -0.26
N PHE A 167 11.02 0.55 -0.96
CA PHE A 167 12.47 0.41 -0.91
C PHE A 167 13.16 1.56 -0.16
N SER A 168 12.49 2.69 0.03
CA SER A 168 13.02 3.82 0.77
C SER A 168 13.16 3.51 2.26
N LEU A 169 14.17 4.10 2.89
CA LEU A 169 14.23 4.18 4.35
C LEU A 169 13.55 5.47 4.76
N PHE A 170 12.56 5.37 5.64
CA PHE A 170 11.99 6.53 6.34
C PHE A 170 11.95 6.21 7.83
N LYS A 171 12.75 6.93 8.62
CA LYS A 171 12.91 6.64 10.05
C LYS A 171 12.77 7.90 10.89
N LEU A 172 11.82 7.85 11.81
CA LEU A 172 11.64 8.82 12.89
C LEU A 172 12.39 8.39 14.15
N PRO A 173 12.60 9.31 15.11
CA PRO A 173 13.00 8.94 16.46
C PRO A 173 12.09 7.85 17.04
N ALA A 174 12.64 6.95 17.85
CA ALA A 174 11.91 5.77 18.33
C ALA A 174 10.61 6.11 19.09
N PHE A 175 10.62 7.22 19.84
CA PHE A 175 9.44 7.72 20.57
C PHE A 175 8.35 8.32 19.66
N LEU A 176 8.63 8.48 18.36
CA LEU A 176 7.70 8.98 17.32
C LEU A 176 7.38 7.90 16.27
N GLY A 177 7.55 6.63 16.60
CA GLY A 177 7.15 5.50 15.75
C GLY A 177 8.30 4.73 15.10
N GLY A 178 9.54 5.23 15.15
CA GLY A 178 10.71 4.51 14.65
C GLY A 178 10.76 4.39 13.13
N ALA A 179 11.07 3.20 12.62
CA ALA A 179 11.10 2.96 11.17
C ALA A 179 9.67 2.89 10.62
N VAL A 180 9.33 3.82 9.73
CA VAL A 180 8.08 3.83 8.96
C VAL A 180 8.28 2.95 7.73
N ASN A 181 9.21 3.33 6.84
CA ASN A 181 9.68 2.46 5.77
C ASN A 181 11.06 1.88 6.19
N PRO A 182 11.24 0.55 6.17
CA PRO A 182 12.43 -0.11 6.70
C PRO A 182 13.65 -0.09 5.76
N GLY A 183 13.50 0.32 4.50
CA GLY A 183 14.59 0.41 3.52
C GLY A 183 14.76 -0.81 2.62
N LYS A 184 15.66 -0.66 1.64
CA LYS A 184 15.87 -1.61 0.54
C LYS A 184 16.19 -3.04 0.98
N GLU A 185 16.91 -3.21 2.09
CA GLU A 185 17.26 -4.55 2.60
C GLU A 185 16.01 -5.33 3.03
N ASN A 186 14.99 -4.66 3.55
CA ASN A 186 13.70 -5.29 3.86
C ASN A 186 12.96 -5.72 2.60
N ALA A 187 12.89 -4.85 1.59
CA ALA A 187 12.26 -5.15 0.30
C ALA A 187 12.94 -6.34 -0.40
N ILE A 188 14.28 -6.35 -0.49
CA ILE A 188 15.04 -7.45 -1.08
C ILE A 188 14.79 -8.77 -0.31
N ARG A 189 14.71 -8.71 1.03
CA ARG A 189 14.36 -9.88 1.84
C ARG A 189 12.97 -10.40 1.49
N LEU A 190 11.96 -9.52 1.41
CA LEU A 190 10.59 -9.92 1.04
C LEU A 190 10.53 -10.56 -0.34
N VAL A 191 11.20 -9.99 -1.34
CA VAL A 191 11.29 -10.57 -2.69
C VAL A 191 11.82 -12.00 -2.64
N ASN A 192 12.85 -12.25 -1.84
CA ASN A 192 13.48 -13.57 -1.72
C ASN A 192 12.65 -14.55 -0.86
N GLU A 193 12.08 -14.11 0.25
CA GLU A 193 11.25 -14.94 1.13
C GLU A 193 9.97 -15.42 0.45
N LEU A 194 9.37 -14.55 -0.37
CA LEU A 194 8.14 -14.81 -1.10
C LEU A 194 8.37 -15.46 -2.47
N GLY A 195 9.60 -15.43 -2.99
CA GLY A 195 9.88 -15.89 -4.35
C GLY A 195 9.08 -15.12 -5.41
N ALA A 196 8.86 -13.81 -5.19
CA ALA A 196 8.01 -13.00 -6.06
C ALA A 196 8.53 -12.97 -7.51
N ARG A 197 7.64 -13.19 -8.49
CA ARG A 197 7.99 -13.16 -9.93
C ARG A 197 8.39 -11.76 -10.36
N LYS A 198 7.59 -10.77 -10.00
CA LYS A 198 7.87 -9.34 -10.20
C LYS A 198 7.75 -8.57 -8.90
N VAL A 199 8.46 -7.45 -8.83
CA VAL A 199 8.37 -6.48 -7.73
C VAL A 199 8.41 -5.06 -8.28
N VAL A 200 7.54 -4.21 -7.75
CA VAL A 200 7.48 -2.78 -8.07
C VAL A 200 7.58 -1.96 -6.78
N HIS A 201 8.14 -0.75 -6.89
CA HIS A 201 8.23 0.16 -5.77
C HIS A 201 6.89 0.87 -5.50
N THR A 202 6.62 1.20 -4.24
CA THR A 202 5.50 2.05 -3.81
C THR A 202 5.92 2.80 -2.55
N HIS A 203 5.24 3.90 -2.22
CA HIS A 203 5.50 4.73 -1.05
C HIS A 203 6.96 5.25 -0.98
N ASP A 204 7.58 5.41 -2.15
CA ASP A 204 8.98 5.80 -2.34
C ASP A 204 9.13 7.17 -3.01
N GLU A 205 8.02 7.91 -3.19
CA GLU A 205 8.08 9.25 -3.76
C GLU A 205 8.84 10.18 -2.82
N ASN A 206 9.72 11.01 -3.38
CA ASN A 206 10.30 12.14 -2.65
C ASN A 206 9.30 13.30 -2.62
N LYS A 207 8.26 13.12 -1.82
CA LYS A 207 7.17 14.08 -1.64
C LYS A 207 7.69 15.45 -1.20
N HIS A 208 6.96 16.48 -1.57
CA HIS A 208 7.10 17.75 -0.88
C HIS A 208 6.53 17.63 0.53
N ALA A 209 7.19 18.28 1.49
CA ALA A 209 6.80 18.20 2.90
C ALA A 209 7.09 19.52 3.63
N ARG A 210 6.28 19.82 4.64
CA ARG A 210 6.47 20.88 5.63
C ARG A 210 6.21 20.36 7.05
N GLY A 211 6.70 21.08 8.05
CA GLY A 211 6.50 20.75 9.47
C GLY A 211 7.73 20.15 10.16
N LEU A 212 7.53 19.67 11.39
CA LEU A 212 8.58 19.16 12.26
C LEU A 212 9.14 17.82 11.78
N VAL A 213 8.27 16.94 11.28
CA VAL A 213 8.64 15.59 10.81
C VAL A 213 9.77 15.63 9.80
N LYS A 214 9.71 16.52 8.79
CA LYS A 214 10.76 16.69 7.77
C LYS A 214 12.14 16.99 8.35
N LYS A 215 12.22 17.70 9.49
CA LYS A 215 13.49 18.10 10.10
C LYS A 215 14.15 16.98 10.90
N ILE A 216 13.36 16.02 11.38
CA ILE A 216 13.81 14.97 12.30
C ILE A 216 13.86 13.58 11.64
N ALA A 217 13.16 13.41 10.52
CA ALA A 217 13.15 12.16 9.78
C ALA A 217 14.50 11.95 9.06
N ARG A 218 15.02 10.74 9.17
CA ARG A 218 16.09 10.27 8.29
C ARG A 218 15.44 9.57 7.10
N VAL A 219 15.72 10.06 5.90
CA VAL A 219 15.18 9.51 4.65
C VAL A 219 16.33 9.10 3.73
N VAL A 220 16.24 7.91 3.12
CA VAL A 220 17.17 7.43 2.10
C VAL A 220 16.37 6.81 0.97
N TYR A 221 16.58 7.31 -0.25
CA TYR A 221 16.02 6.74 -1.47
C TYR A 221 17.11 5.92 -2.17
N PRO A 222 16.89 4.61 -2.42
CA PRO A 222 17.83 3.82 -3.19
C PRO A 222 17.84 4.24 -4.66
N ASP A 223 18.99 4.08 -5.32
CA ASP A 223 19.10 4.28 -6.76
C ASP A 223 18.35 3.14 -7.50
N PRO A 224 17.42 3.46 -8.41
CA PRO A 224 16.75 2.45 -9.24
C PRO A 224 17.71 1.56 -10.02
N GLU A 225 18.87 2.06 -10.47
CA GLU A 225 19.87 1.25 -11.17
C GLU A 225 20.54 0.22 -10.24
N ASP A 226 20.80 0.58 -8.98
CA ASP A 226 21.27 -0.37 -7.97
C ASP A 226 20.23 -1.48 -7.75
N LEU A 227 18.94 -1.12 -7.67
CA LEU A 227 17.86 -2.09 -7.52
C LEU A 227 17.74 -3.01 -8.73
N ARG A 228 17.84 -2.46 -9.95
CA ARG A 228 17.88 -3.25 -11.20
C ARG A 228 19.08 -4.20 -11.24
N SER A 229 20.24 -3.76 -10.77
CA SER A 229 21.44 -4.62 -10.69
C SER A 229 21.25 -5.80 -9.73
N ILE A 230 20.61 -5.57 -8.58
CA ILE A 230 20.41 -6.58 -7.53
C ILE A 230 19.26 -7.55 -7.86
N LEU A 231 18.11 -7.01 -8.26
CA LEU A 231 16.87 -7.76 -8.45
C LEU A 231 16.66 -8.21 -9.90
N LYS A 232 17.44 -7.65 -10.83
CA LYS A 232 17.46 -7.98 -12.25
C LYS A 232 16.05 -7.88 -12.85
N GLU A 233 15.67 -8.86 -13.66
CA GLU A 233 14.38 -8.94 -14.34
C GLU A 233 13.18 -9.00 -13.40
N ARG A 234 13.37 -9.20 -12.09
CA ARG A 234 12.27 -9.18 -11.13
C ARG A 234 11.81 -7.76 -10.80
N PHE A 235 12.68 -6.76 -10.88
CA PHE A 235 12.33 -5.39 -10.49
C PHE A 235 11.90 -4.55 -11.68
N GLU A 236 10.71 -3.98 -11.57
CA GLU A 236 10.18 -2.99 -12.51
C GLU A 236 10.08 -1.63 -11.80
N TYR A 237 10.67 -0.61 -12.41
CA TYR A 237 10.57 0.76 -11.92
C TYR A 237 9.43 1.45 -12.65
N LEU A 238 8.34 1.72 -11.93
CA LEU A 238 7.13 2.29 -12.51
C LEU A 238 6.95 3.73 -12.03
N GLN A 239 6.99 4.65 -12.97
CA GLN A 239 6.56 6.02 -12.85
C GLN A 239 5.49 6.27 -13.90
N TYR A 240 4.22 6.05 -13.51
CA TYR A 240 3.02 6.28 -14.36
C TYR A 240 2.80 5.27 -15.49
N GLU A 241 3.70 4.32 -15.71
CA GLU A 241 3.48 3.29 -16.71
C GLU A 241 2.58 2.16 -16.20
N THR A 242 1.85 1.55 -17.14
CA THR A 242 1.13 0.30 -16.90
C THR A 242 2.12 -0.86 -16.97
N LEU A 243 2.04 -1.77 -16.00
CA LEU A 243 2.72 -3.06 -16.04
C LEU A 243 1.71 -4.16 -16.38
N GLU A 244 1.99 -4.89 -17.46
CA GLU A 244 1.27 -6.11 -17.83
C GLU A 244 2.07 -7.34 -17.40
N LEU A 245 1.39 -8.35 -16.84
CA LEU A 245 1.99 -9.54 -16.21
C LEU A 245 1.63 -10.83 -16.94
#